data_AF-A0A7W8WDR7-F1
#
_entry.id   AF-A0A7W8WDR7-F1
#
_cell.length_a   1.000
_cell.length_b   1.000
_cell.length_c   1.000
_cell.angle_alpha   90.00
_cell.angle_beta   90.00
_cell.angle_gamma   90.00
#
_symmetry.space_group_name_H-M   'P 1'
#
loop_
_entity.id
_entity.type
_entity.pdbx_description
1 polymer ?
#
loop_
_entity_poly.entity_id
_entity_poly.type
_entity_poly.pdbx_seq_one_letter_code
_entity_poly.pdbx_strand_id
1 'polypeptide(L)'
;MTAIFLVAVNAAANGADSDQSPDLGYQIFSGQRALVAHLRDDSRTLPDIAVRCINCHGHADNATSFAPPLTSRYLLSDTRRRGGPPSRYDLSSFCRVLNVGVDPTGIVLKKAMPQYTLSDTECAALWSFVTAQ
;
A
#
# COMPACT_ATOMS: atom_id res chain seq x y z
N MET A 1 70.45 17.27 -3.05
CA MET A 1 69.70 16.00 -2.95
C MET A 1 68.32 16.35 -2.41
N THR A 2 67.33 16.46 -3.29
CA THR A 2 65.98 16.93 -2.92
C THR A 2 64.99 15.88 -3.42
N ALA A 3 64.42 15.10 -2.51
CA ALA A 3 63.47 14.05 -2.81
C ALA A 3 62.05 14.62 -2.84
N ILE A 4 61.34 14.37 -3.94
CA ILE A 4 59.95 14.78 -4.18
C ILE A 4 59.03 13.79 -3.46
N PHE A 5 58.15 14.29 -2.59
CA PHE A 5 57.08 13.51 -1.98
C PHE A 5 55.92 13.31 -2.97
N LEU A 6 55.59 12.06 -3.29
CA LEU A 6 54.32 11.72 -3.94
C LEU A 6 53.21 11.69 -2.89
N VAL A 7 52.25 12.60 -2.99
CA VAL A 7 50.98 12.53 -2.26
C VAL A 7 50.02 11.69 -3.09
N ALA A 8 49.67 10.49 -2.61
CA ALA A 8 48.59 9.70 -3.18
C ALA A 8 47.25 10.31 -2.77
N VAL A 9 46.51 10.86 -3.75
CA VAL A 9 45.15 11.36 -3.56
C VAL A 9 44.22 10.14 -3.58
N ASN A 10 43.70 9.74 -2.43
CA ASN A 10 42.66 8.71 -2.38
C ASN A 10 41.38 9.28 -2.98
N ALA A 11 40.94 8.72 -4.10
CA ALA A 11 39.63 9.00 -4.69
C ALA A 11 38.54 8.63 -3.68
N ALA A 12 37.79 9.64 -3.22
CA ALA A 12 36.58 9.42 -2.45
C ALA A 12 35.57 8.69 -3.34
N ALA A 13 35.23 7.46 -2.95
CA ALA A 13 34.09 6.75 -3.49
C ALA A 13 32.82 7.45 -3.00
N ASN A 14 32.31 8.40 -3.78
CA ASN A 14 30.93 8.86 -3.67
C ASN A 14 30.06 7.70 -4.18
N GLY A 15 29.64 6.84 -3.25
CA GLY A 15 28.56 5.89 -3.50
C GLY A 15 27.35 6.68 -3.97
N ALA A 16 26.88 6.36 -5.17
CA ALA A 16 25.69 6.93 -5.75
C ALA A 16 24.56 6.87 -4.72
N ASP A 17 24.08 8.04 -4.32
CA ASP A 17 22.77 8.19 -3.71
C ASP A 17 21.79 7.68 -4.76
N SER A 18 21.39 6.42 -4.64
CA SER A 18 20.39 5.85 -5.52
C SER A 18 19.13 6.68 -5.30
N ASP A 19 18.77 7.45 -6.32
CA ASP A 19 17.40 7.93 -6.59
C ASP A 19 16.46 6.72 -6.52
N GLN A 20 16.15 6.28 -5.30
CA GLN A 20 15.21 5.21 -5.04
C GLN A 20 13.85 5.81 -5.30
N SER A 21 13.41 5.70 -6.55
CA SER A 21 12.01 5.88 -6.88
C SER A 21 11.20 5.03 -5.89
N PRO A 22 10.22 5.61 -5.18
CA PRO A 22 9.47 4.89 -4.18
C PRO A 22 8.88 3.61 -4.77
N ASP A 23 8.82 2.54 -4.00
CA ASP A 23 8.17 1.29 -4.42
C ASP A 23 6.76 1.55 -4.95
N LEU A 24 6.36 0.83 -6.00
CA LEU A 24 5.05 1.02 -6.65
C LEU A 24 3.89 0.91 -5.64
N GLY A 25 3.97 0.01 -4.67
CA GLY A 25 2.96 -0.13 -3.63
C GLY A 25 2.86 1.11 -2.74
N TYR A 26 3.99 1.72 -2.38
CA TYR A 26 4.01 3.01 -1.67
C TYR A 26 3.41 4.13 -2.52
N GLN A 27 3.74 4.20 -3.81
CA GLN A 27 3.19 5.22 -4.71
C GLN A 27 1.66 5.14 -4.81
N ILE A 28 1.11 3.92 -4.87
CA ILE A 28 -0.33 3.66 -4.87
C ILE A 28 -0.93 4.05 -3.52
N PHE A 29 -0.35 3.58 -2.42
CA PHE A 29 -0.86 3.83 -1.07
C PHE A 29 -0.94 5.34 -0.74
N SER A 30 0.14 6.07 -1.04
CA SER A 30 0.29 7.50 -0.78
C SER A 30 -0.41 8.39 -1.81
N GLY A 31 -0.83 7.84 -2.95
CA GLY A 31 -1.48 8.59 -4.02
C GLY A 31 -0.54 9.39 -4.91
N GLN A 32 0.73 8.99 -5.01
CA GLN A 32 1.67 9.51 -6.01
C GLN A 32 1.36 8.98 -7.41
N ARG A 33 0.75 7.79 -7.49
CA ARG A 33 0.19 7.23 -8.72
C ARG A 33 -1.31 7.52 -8.78
N ALA A 34 -1.78 8.11 -9.88
CA ALA A 34 -3.20 8.31 -10.12
C ALA A 34 -3.90 6.96 -10.31
N LEU A 35 -5.08 6.81 -9.71
CA LEU A 35 -5.87 5.59 -9.75
C LEU A 35 -7.31 5.95 -10.14
N VAL A 36 -7.95 5.06 -10.88
CA VAL A 36 -9.38 5.19 -11.18
C VAL A 36 -10.16 4.45 -10.10
N ALA A 37 -11.05 5.17 -9.43
CA ALA A 37 -11.97 4.57 -8.47
C ALA A 37 -13.31 5.30 -8.47
N HIS A 38 -14.33 4.61 -7.97
CA HIS A 38 -15.68 5.14 -7.78
C HIS A 38 -16.25 4.63 -6.46
N LEU A 39 -17.37 5.19 -6.00
CA LEU A 39 -18.05 4.68 -4.81
C LEU A 39 -19.09 3.65 -5.21
N ARG A 40 -19.35 2.68 -4.36
CA ARG A 40 -20.42 1.70 -4.61
C ARG A 40 -21.75 2.43 -4.86
N ASP A 41 -22.44 2.01 -5.92
CA ASP A 41 -23.70 2.59 -6.40
C ASP A 41 -23.59 4.04 -6.94
N ASP A 42 -22.38 4.47 -7.30
CA ASP A 42 -22.11 5.76 -7.95
C ASP A 42 -20.97 5.60 -8.97
N SER A 43 -21.28 5.66 -10.26
CA SER A 43 -20.31 5.40 -11.33
C SER A 43 -19.41 6.60 -11.66
N ARG A 44 -19.52 7.72 -10.92
CA ARG A 44 -18.65 8.88 -11.15
C ARG A 44 -17.24 8.58 -10.64
N THR A 45 -16.26 8.81 -11.49
CA THR A 45 -14.86 8.74 -11.09
C THR A 45 -14.56 9.76 -10.00
N LEU A 46 -13.88 9.30 -8.96
CA LEU A 46 -13.44 10.15 -7.86
C LEU A 46 -12.23 11.00 -8.29
N PRO A 47 -12.08 12.23 -7.77
CA PRO A 47 -10.86 13.01 -7.95
C PRO A 47 -9.66 12.29 -7.33
N ASP A 48 -8.48 12.33 -7.96
CA ASP A 48 -7.26 11.62 -7.52
C ASP A 48 -6.94 11.78 -6.03
N ILE A 49 -7.16 12.99 -5.48
CA ILE A 49 -6.91 13.27 -4.06
C ILE A 49 -7.79 12.45 -3.12
N ALA A 50 -8.98 12.03 -3.54
CA ALA A 50 -9.92 11.25 -2.75
C ALA A 50 -9.64 9.73 -2.81
N VAL A 51 -8.82 9.28 -3.75
CA VAL A 51 -8.60 7.84 -4.04
C VAL A 51 -7.46 7.23 -3.19
N ARG A 52 -6.66 8.07 -2.53
CA ARG A 52 -5.45 7.68 -1.79
C ARG A 52 -5.78 6.85 -0.56
N CYS A 53 -5.16 5.69 -0.40
CA CYS A 53 -5.39 4.79 0.73
C CYS A 53 -5.07 5.46 2.07
N ILE A 54 -3.99 6.26 2.10
CA ILE A 54 -3.50 6.97 3.30
C ILE A 54 -4.51 7.94 3.90
N ASN A 55 -5.52 8.39 3.14
CA ASN A 55 -6.54 9.30 3.66
C ASN A 55 -7.47 8.62 4.68
N CYS A 56 -7.59 7.29 4.65
CA CYS A 56 -8.51 6.53 5.50
C CYS A 56 -7.81 5.49 6.36
N HIS A 57 -6.70 4.94 5.86
CA HIS A 57 -5.99 3.84 6.50
C HIS A 57 -4.70 4.35 7.17
N GLY A 58 -4.53 3.99 8.43
CA GLY A 58 -3.27 4.20 9.16
C GLY A 58 -2.22 3.13 8.84
N HIS A 59 -0.95 3.51 8.97
CA HIS A 59 0.22 2.63 8.93
C HIS A 59 0.55 1.97 10.27
N ALA A 60 -0.18 2.32 11.32
CA ALA A 60 -0.05 1.74 12.64
C ALA A 60 -1.44 1.40 13.14
N ASP A 61 -1.51 0.53 14.15
CA ASP A 61 -2.75 0.20 14.85
C ASP A 61 -3.23 1.43 15.65
N ASN A 62 -3.77 2.43 14.94
CA ASN A 62 -4.24 3.68 15.50
C ASN A 62 -5.77 3.71 15.57
N ALA A 63 -6.31 4.03 16.75
CA ALA A 63 -7.76 4.06 16.97
C ALA A 63 -8.47 5.25 16.31
N THR A 64 -7.72 6.20 15.74
CA THR A 64 -8.23 7.45 15.18
C THR A 64 -8.42 7.43 13.65
N SER A 65 -7.99 6.37 12.97
CA SER A 65 -8.20 6.26 11.51
C SER A 65 -9.67 6.00 11.17
N PHE A 66 -10.11 6.49 10.01
CA PHE A 66 -11.47 6.29 9.52
C PHE A 66 -11.76 4.82 9.15
N ALA A 67 -10.73 4.10 8.70
CA ALA A 67 -10.77 2.70 8.33
C ALA A 67 -9.76 1.87 9.13
N PRO A 68 -9.90 0.53 9.16
CA PRO A 68 -8.92 -0.34 9.82
C PRO A 68 -7.51 -0.15 9.25
N PRO A 69 -6.46 -0.38 10.07
CA PRO A 69 -5.08 -0.24 9.61
C PRO A 69 -4.76 -1.25 8.50
N LEU A 70 -3.91 -0.85 7.55
CA LEU A 70 -3.37 -1.74 6.52
C LEU A 70 -1.96 -2.17 6.93
N THR A 71 -1.90 -2.99 7.97
CA THR A 71 -0.66 -3.57 8.52
C THR A 71 -0.60 -5.06 8.28
N SER A 72 0.61 -5.64 8.27
CA SER A 72 0.81 -7.09 8.20
C SER A 72 0.02 -7.81 9.29
N ARG A 73 0.06 -7.29 10.52
CA ARG A 73 -0.70 -7.82 11.66
C ARG A 73 -2.19 -7.88 11.39
N TYR A 74 -2.80 -6.79 10.90
CA TYR A 74 -4.24 -6.76 10.65
C TYR A 74 -4.64 -7.70 9.50
N LEU A 75 -3.87 -7.71 8.42
CA LEU A 75 -4.21 -8.45 7.20
C LEU A 75 -3.98 -9.95 7.34
N LEU A 76 -2.88 -10.36 7.98
CA LEU A 76 -2.44 -11.76 8.01
C LEU A 76 -2.93 -12.54 9.25
N SER A 77 -3.48 -11.86 10.26
CA SER A 77 -4.02 -12.53 11.44
C SER A 77 -5.37 -13.19 11.17
N ASP A 78 -5.54 -14.41 11.66
CA ASP A 78 -6.83 -15.10 11.62
C ASP A 78 -7.88 -14.35 12.45
N THR A 79 -8.96 -13.93 11.81
CA THR A 79 -10.10 -13.27 12.44
C THR A 79 -11.32 -14.19 12.41
N ARG A 80 -12.03 -14.29 13.53
CA ARG A 80 -13.31 -15.01 13.61
C ARG A 80 -14.45 -14.03 13.84
N ARG A 81 -15.52 -14.17 13.06
CA ARG A 81 -16.78 -13.46 13.29
C ARG A 81 -17.88 -14.42 13.69
N ARG A 82 -18.51 -14.17 14.84
CA ARG A 82 -19.76 -14.81 15.30
C ARG A 82 -19.78 -16.35 15.14
N GLY A 83 -18.68 -17.01 15.52
CA GLY A 83 -18.57 -18.47 15.44
C GLY A 83 -18.34 -19.06 14.04
N GLY A 84 -18.22 -18.23 13.00
CA GLY A 84 -17.82 -18.67 11.67
C GLY A 84 -16.36 -19.12 11.59
N PRO A 85 -15.94 -19.75 10.47
CA PRO A 85 -14.56 -20.14 10.24
C PRO A 85 -13.60 -18.95 10.37
N PRO A 86 -12.36 -19.15 10.84
CA PRO A 86 -11.35 -18.11 10.78
C PRO A 86 -11.08 -17.73 9.33
N SER A 87 -10.93 -16.43 9.09
CA SER A 87 -10.51 -15.86 7.81
C SER A 87 -9.35 -14.91 8.03
N ARG A 88 -8.44 -14.87 7.07
CA ARG A 88 -7.40 -13.83 6.95
C ARG A 88 -7.35 -13.37 5.51
N TYR A 89 -6.66 -12.27 5.27
CA TYR A 89 -6.39 -11.83 3.91
C TYR A 89 -5.25 -12.65 3.30
N ASP A 90 -5.36 -12.84 2.00
CA ASP A 90 -4.29 -13.20 1.09
C ASP A 90 -4.33 -12.22 -0.09
N LEU A 91 -3.39 -12.33 -1.02
CA LEU A 91 -3.34 -11.44 -2.19
C LEU A 91 -4.67 -11.42 -2.97
N SER A 92 -5.28 -12.59 -3.19
CA SER A 92 -6.50 -12.71 -3.99
C SER A 92 -7.69 -12.01 -3.33
N SER A 93 -7.91 -12.29 -2.05
CA SER A 93 -8.99 -11.67 -1.27
C SER A 93 -8.76 -10.19 -1.02
N PHE A 94 -7.50 -9.74 -0.90
CA PHE A 94 -7.14 -8.33 -0.86
C PHE A 94 -7.46 -7.61 -2.19
N CYS A 95 -7.09 -8.18 -3.34
CA CYS A 95 -7.44 -7.60 -4.63
C CYS A 95 -8.95 -7.59 -4.87
N ARG A 96 -9.67 -8.63 -4.41
CA ARG A 96 -11.14 -8.65 -4.46
C ARG A 96 -11.76 -7.53 -3.62
N VAL A 97 -11.19 -7.24 -2.45
CA VAL A 97 -11.63 -6.10 -1.63
C VAL A 97 -11.50 -4.79 -2.38
N LEU A 98 -10.37 -4.55 -3.05
CA LEU A 98 -10.14 -3.30 -3.77
C LEU A 98 -11.04 -3.15 -5.00
N ASN A 99 -11.23 -4.22 -5.78
CA ASN A 99 -11.99 -4.15 -7.01
C ASN A 99 -13.51 -4.25 -6.79
N VAL A 100 -13.96 -5.02 -5.79
CA VAL A 100 -15.37 -5.38 -5.59
C VAL A 100 -15.93 -4.83 -4.27
N GLY A 101 -15.09 -4.51 -3.29
CA GLY A 101 -15.54 -4.01 -1.99
C GLY A 101 -16.12 -5.09 -1.08
N VAL A 102 -15.65 -6.34 -1.18
CA VAL A 102 -16.11 -7.47 -0.35
C VAL A 102 -14.95 -8.18 0.32
N ASP A 103 -15.00 -8.31 1.64
CA ASP A 103 -13.94 -8.90 2.46
C ASP A 103 -13.84 -10.43 2.35
N PRO A 104 -12.80 -11.07 2.94
CA PRO A 104 -12.63 -12.52 2.92
C PRO A 104 -13.77 -13.31 3.57
N THR A 105 -14.57 -12.67 4.44
CA THR A 105 -15.76 -13.28 5.07
C THR A 105 -17.04 -13.10 4.24
N GLY A 106 -16.95 -12.44 3.08
CA GLY A 106 -18.10 -12.15 2.23
C GLY A 106 -18.89 -10.91 2.63
N ILE A 107 -18.38 -10.11 3.57
CA ILE A 107 -19.05 -8.89 4.02
C ILE A 107 -18.72 -7.75 3.07
N VAL A 108 -19.76 -7.07 2.59
CA VAL A 108 -19.60 -5.88 1.76
C VAL A 108 -19.16 -4.71 2.62
N LEU A 109 -18.13 -3.99 2.16
CA LEU A 109 -17.53 -2.89 2.88
C LEU A 109 -18.40 -1.62 2.86
N LYS A 110 -18.03 -0.65 3.70
CA LYS A 110 -18.72 0.63 3.78
C LYS A 110 -18.69 1.33 2.42
N LYS A 111 -19.79 1.99 2.04
CA LYS A 111 -19.88 2.75 0.78
C LYS A 111 -18.78 3.80 0.59
N ALA A 112 -18.25 4.32 1.69
CA ALA A 112 -17.15 5.29 1.68
C ALA A 112 -15.79 4.71 1.24
N MET A 113 -15.63 3.38 1.22
CA MET A 113 -14.43 2.76 0.65
C MET A 113 -14.54 2.73 -0.88
N PRO A 114 -13.58 3.33 -1.61
CA PRO A 114 -13.61 3.31 -3.07
C PRO A 114 -13.47 1.89 -3.65
N GLN A 115 -14.11 1.66 -4.78
CA GLN A 115 -13.90 0.50 -5.66
C GLN A 115 -12.95 0.92 -6.78
N TYR A 116 -11.80 0.26 -6.84
CA TYR A 116 -10.68 0.63 -7.69
C TYR A 116 -10.69 -0.18 -8.98
N THR A 117 -10.12 0.40 -10.04
CA THR A 117 -9.68 -0.35 -11.23
C THR A 117 -8.15 -0.47 -11.14
N LEU A 118 -7.68 -1.64 -10.72
CA LEU A 118 -6.25 -1.95 -10.61
C LEU A 118 -5.88 -3.09 -11.55
N SER A 119 -4.70 -3.01 -12.15
CA SER A 119 -4.06 -4.19 -12.74
C SER A 119 -3.59 -5.16 -11.65
N ASP A 120 -3.40 -6.43 -12.03
CA ASP A 120 -2.86 -7.45 -11.12
C ASP A 120 -1.49 -7.03 -10.55
N THR A 121 -0.65 -6.41 -11.37
CA THR A 121 0.67 -5.89 -10.96
C THR A 121 0.56 -4.78 -9.91
N GLU A 122 -0.36 -3.82 -10.11
CA GLU A 122 -0.58 -2.74 -9.14
C GLU A 122 -1.12 -3.26 -7.83
N CYS A 123 -2.07 -4.21 -7.88
CA CYS A 123 -2.61 -4.82 -6.67
C CYS A 123 -1.54 -5.62 -5.91
N ALA A 124 -0.72 -6.41 -6.63
CA ALA A 124 0.36 -7.18 -6.02
C ALA A 124 1.45 -6.30 -5.40
N ALA A 125 1.79 -5.17 -6.03
CA ALA A 125 2.72 -4.19 -5.48
C ALA A 125 2.17 -3.55 -4.20
N LEU A 126 0.90 -3.13 -4.22
CA LEU A 126 0.25 -2.57 -3.02
C LEU A 126 0.20 -3.60 -1.89
N TRP A 127 -0.18 -4.85 -2.18
CA TRP A 127 -0.18 -5.95 -1.21
C TRP A 127 1.20 -6.15 -0.58
N SER A 128 2.24 -6.20 -1.40
CA SER A 128 3.62 -6.37 -0.94
C SER A 128 4.03 -5.23 -0.01
N PHE A 129 3.68 -3.99 -0.35
CA PHE A 129 3.97 -2.82 0.49
C PHE A 129 3.25 -2.88 1.85
N VAL A 130 1.95 -3.15 1.88
CA VAL A 130 1.18 -3.12 3.15
C VAL A 130 1.44 -4.34 4.05
N THR A 131 2.02 -5.41 3.52
CA THR A 131 2.37 -6.60 4.29
C THR A 131 3.86 -6.70 4.66
N ALA A 132 4.72 -5.87 4.07
CA ALA A 132 6.13 -5.75 4.46
C ALA A 132 6.35 -4.89 5.72
N GLN A 133 5.29 -4.27 6.25
CA GLN A 133 5.32 -3.35 7.41
C GLN A 133 4.89 -4.02 8.71
#